data_AF-A0A6N0LSL8-F1
#
_entry.id   AF-A0A6N0LSL8-F1
#
_cell.length_a   1.000
_cell.length_b   1.000
_cell.length_c   1.000
_cell.angle_alpha   90.00
_cell.angle_beta   90.00
_cell.angle_gamma   90.00
#
_symmetry.space_group_name_H-M   'P 1'
#
loop_
_entity.id
_entity.type
_entity.pdbx_description
1 polymer ?
#
loop_
_entity_poly.entity_id
_entity_poly.type
_entity_poly.pdbx_seq_one_letter_code
_entity_poly.pdbx_strand_id
1 'polypeptide(L)'
;MSVYRNSVLAFIQVLDSQSKLIPTQDWNELQQLSSQFPEDDEEISEILENWLQPESRSQLLEDYKQYLKSLTAASPIDIDRNIGIANSKSQTPVNQPSESSKELVDNAIKNNSPLSENTKPDKK
;
A
#
# COMPACT_ATOMS: atom_id res chain seq x y z
N MET A 1 -12.44 -1.12 -8.91
CA MET A 1 -11.44 -1.46 -7.86
C MET A 1 -12.11 -1.26 -6.50
N SER A 2 -11.62 -1.90 -5.43
CA SER A 2 -12.08 -1.62 -4.06
C SER A 2 -11.38 -0.36 -3.52
N VAL A 3 -12.01 0.36 -2.59
CA VAL A 3 -11.43 1.56 -1.95
C VAL A 3 -10.13 1.17 -1.21
N TYR A 4 -10.11 0.01 -0.57
CA TYR A 4 -8.94 -0.51 0.16
C TYR A 4 -7.77 -0.85 -0.76
N ARG A 5 -8.04 -1.50 -1.90
CA ARG A 5 -7.00 -1.74 -2.91
C ARG A 5 -6.45 -0.43 -3.48
N ASN A 6 -7.30 0.59 -3.68
CA ASN A 6 -6.84 1.92 -4.09
C ASN A 6 -5.98 2.59 -3.01
N SER A 7 -6.28 2.38 -1.73
CA SER A 7 -5.43 2.81 -0.61
C SER A 7 -4.04 2.18 -0.70
N VAL A 8 -3.96 0.85 -0.84
CA VAL A 8 -2.65 0.16 -0.98
C VAL A 8 -1.86 0.70 -2.18
N LEU A 9 -2.53 0.91 -3.32
CA LEU A 9 -1.89 1.49 -4.51
C LEU A 9 -1.43 2.94 -4.29
N ALA A 10 -2.23 3.77 -3.61
CA ALA A 10 -1.84 5.13 -3.25
C ALA A 10 -0.58 5.13 -2.37
N PHE A 11 -0.51 4.20 -1.40
CA PHE A 11 0.66 4.04 -0.56
C PHE A 11 1.90 3.64 -1.35
N ILE A 12 1.77 2.67 -2.25
CA ILE A 12 2.86 2.27 -3.16
C ILE A 12 3.36 3.46 -3.98
N GLN A 13 2.45 4.31 -4.46
CA GLN A 13 2.82 5.52 -5.21
C GLN A 13 3.58 6.51 -4.34
N VAL A 14 3.23 6.65 -3.06
CA VAL A 14 4.01 7.46 -2.11
C VAL A 14 5.41 6.89 -1.92
N LEU A 15 5.55 5.57 -1.77
CA LEU A 15 6.85 4.93 -1.66
C LEU A 15 7.73 5.20 -2.89
N ASP A 16 7.16 5.10 -4.10
CA ASP A 16 7.89 5.32 -5.36
C ASP A 16 8.31 6.80 -5.51
N SER A 17 7.38 7.73 -5.26
CA SER A 17 7.62 9.17 -5.42
C SER A 17 8.47 9.77 -4.30
N GLN A 18 8.29 9.32 -3.06
CA GLN A 18 8.87 9.91 -1.85
C GLN A 18 9.87 8.99 -1.14
N SER A 19 10.39 7.95 -1.81
CA SER A 19 11.38 7.01 -1.26
C SER A 19 12.56 7.68 -0.55
N LYS A 20 13.00 8.84 -1.05
CA LYS A 20 14.11 9.63 -0.52
C LYS A 20 13.78 10.40 0.76
N LEU A 21 12.49 10.66 1.02
CA LEU A 21 12.02 11.34 2.24
C LEU A 21 11.79 10.36 3.38
N ILE A 22 11.66 9.06 3.08
CA ILE A 22 11.44 8.01 4.08
C ILE A 22 12.81 7.65 4.70
N PRO A 23 13.01 7.87 6.01
CA PRO A 23 14.25 7.53 6.67
C PRO A 23 14.44 6.01 6.75
N THR A 24 15.70 5.57 6.89
CA THR A 24 16.04 4.14 6.96
C THR A 24 15.33 3.39 8.08
N GLN A 25 15.06 4.05 9.22
CA GLN A 25 14.30 3.46 10.33
C GLN A 25 12.87 3.12 9.91
N ASP A 26 12.21 4.04 9.21
CA ASP A 26 10.85 3.88 8.69
C ASP A 26 10.79 2.74 7.66
N TRP A 27 11.82 2.60 6.84
CA TRP A 27 11.96 1.47 5.92
C TRP A 27 12.07 0.11 6.62
N ASN A 28 12.81 0.05 7.72
CA ASN A 28 12.93 -1.18 8.51
C ASN A 28 11.58 -1.58 9.14
N GLU A 29 10.82 -0.60 9.66
CA GLU A 29 9.47 -0.85 10.15
C GLU A 29 8.55 -1.34 9.02
N LEU A 30 8.62 -0.73 7.84
CA LEU A 30 7.82 -1.16 6.68
C LEU A 30 8.13 -2.60 6.24
N GLN A 31 9.40 -3.02 6.22
CA GLN A 31 9.74 -4.41 5.91
C GLN A 31 9.21 -5.41 6.95
N GLN A 32 9.20 -5.03 8.23
CA GLN A 32 8.63 -5.86 9.28
C GLN A 32 7.09 -5.94 9.19
N LEU A 33 6.45 -4.83 8.81
CA LEU A 33 5.02 -4.80 8.55
C LEU A 33 4.65 -5.61 7.29
N SER A 34 5.46 -5.55 6.23
CA SER A 34 5.18 -6.28 4.98
C SER A 34 5.12 -7.79 5.19
N SER A 35 5.99 -8.32 6.05
CA SER A 35 5.99 -9.72 6.43
C SER A 35 4.75 -10.14 7.22
N GLN A 36 4.17 -9.19 7.98
CA GLN A 36 3.00 -9.41 8.84
C GLN A 36 1.68 -9.07 8.17
N PHE A 37 1.69 -8.52 6.94
CA PHE A 37 0.46 -8.15 6.28
C PHE A 37 -0.47 -9.37 6.09
N PRO A 38 -1.77 -9.21 6.37
CA PRO A 38 -2.78 -10.20 6.04
C PRO A 38 -2.97 -10.27 4.52
N GLU A 39 -3.81 -11.21 4.07
CA GLU A 39 -4.20 -11.28 2.65
C GLU A 39 -5.34 -10.32 2.30
N ASP A 40 -6.00 -9.75 3.31
CA ASP A 40 -7.15 -8.86 3.14
C ASP A 40 -6.73 -7.41 2.87
N ASP A 41 -7.25 -6.83 1.80
CA ASP A 41 -6.93 -5.46 1.37
C ASP A 41 -7.34 -4.41 2.42
N GLU A 42 -8.46 -4.62 3.12
CA GLU A 42 -8.97 -3.71 4.16
C GLU A 42 -7.98 -3.63 5.30
N GLU A 43 -7.61 -4.78 5.87
CA GLU A 43 -6.67 -4.83 6.99
C GLU A 43 -5.27 -4.32 6.60
N ILE A 44 -4.79 -4.61 5.37
CA ILE A 44 -3.52 -4.04 4.88
C ILE A 44 -3.62 -2.51 4.86
N SER A 45 -4.71 -1.96 4.32
CA SER A 45 -4.90 -0.51 4.26
C SER A 45 -4.93 0.12 5.65
N GLU A 46 -5.62 -0.49 6.61
CA GLU A 46 -5.65 0.00 7.99
C GLU A 46 -4.26 0.00 8.63
N ILE A 47 -3.45 -1.05 8.43
CA ILE A 47 -2.09 -1.10 8.98
C ILE A 47 -1.22 0.01 8.36
N LEU A 48 -1.34 0.25 7.06
CA LEU A 48 -0.60 1.32 6.36
C LEU A 48 -1.03 2.71 6.83
N GLU A 49 -2.32 2.94 7.02
CA GLU A 49 -2.85 4.21 7.54
C GLU A 49 -2.41 4.45 8.99
N ASN A 50 -2.41 3.42 9.82
CA ASN A 50 -1.86 3.48 11.17
C ASN A 50 -0.37 3.78 11.17
N TRP A 51 0.39 3.24 10.21
CA TRP A 51 1.81 3.56 10.06
C TRP A 51 2.05 5.01 9.61
N LEU A 52 1.13 5.61 8.85
CA LEU A 52 1.21 7.02 8.43
C LEU A 52 0.71 8.03 9.48
N GLN A 53 0.06 7.57 10.56
CA GLN A 53 -0.46 8.43 11.64
C GLN A 53 0.58 9.34 12.34
N PRO A 54 1.83 8.90 12.60
CA PRO A 54 2.79 9.71 13.35
C PRO A 54 3.09 11.04 12.67
N GLU A 55 3.23 12.12 13.46
CA GLU A 55 3.43 13.48 12.93
C GLU A 55 4.69 13.60 12.07
N SER A 56 5.74 12.81 12.37
CA SER A 56 6.97 12.72 11.57
C SER A 56 6.71 12.29 10.11
N ARG A 57 5.56 11.66 9.83
CA ARG A 57 5.13 11.17 8.52
C ARG A 57 3.96 11.97 7.93
N SER A 58 3.64 13.13 8.50
CA SER A 58 2.51 13.97 8.05
C SER A 58 2.59 14.35 6.56
N GLN A 59 3.80 14.58 6.05
CA GLN A 59 4.01 14.86 4.62
C GLN A 59 3.62 13.65 3.76
N LEU A 60 4.03 12.45 4.16
CA LEU A 60 3.69 11.20 3.47
C LEU A 60 2.18 10.93 3.53
N LEU A 61 1.54 11.24 4.66
CA LEU A 61 0.09 11.12 4.84
C LEU A 61 -0.68 12.06 3.89
N GLU A 62 -0.19 13.29 3.69
CA GLU A 62 -0.80 14.25 2.77
C GLU A 62 -0.69 13.79 1.31
N ASP A 63 0.51 13.36 0.89
CA ASP A 63 0.73 12.79 -0.44
C ASP A 63 -0.15 11.55 -0.67
N TYR A 64 -0.20 10.64 0.30
CA TYR A 64 -1.05 9.44 0.27
C TYR A 64 -2.52 9.81 0.04
N LYS A 65 -3.05 10.78 0.80
CA LYS A 65 -4.44 11.25 0.62
C LYS A 65 -4.67 11.86 -0.76
N GLN A 66 -3.69 12.58 -1.29
CA GLN A 66 -3.77 13.17 -2.62
C GLN A 66 -3.80 12.10 -3.73
N TYR A 67 -2.94 11.07 -3.63
CA TYR A 67 -2.94 9.94 -4.56
C TYR A 67 -4.23 9.12 -4.43
N LEU A 68 -4.69 8.85 -3.20
CA LEU A 68 -5.95 8.15 -2.96
C LEU A 68 -7.15 8.89 -3.56
N LYS A 69 -7.22 10.22 -3.37
CA LYS A 69 -8.25 11.06 -3.99
C LYS A 69 -8.20 11.00 -5.51
N SER A 70 -7.01 10.94 -6.09
CA SER A 70 -6.84 10.84 -7.55
C SER A 70 -7.31 9.49 -8.09
N LEU A 71 -6.99 8.39 -7.39
CA LEU A 71 -7.43 7.03 -7.76
C LEU A 71 -8.94 6.84 -7.61
N THR A 72 -9.53 7.40 -6.55
CA THR A 72 -10.98 7.38 -6.30
C THR A 72 -11.76 8.31 -7.22
N ALA A 73 -11.17 9.43 -7.66
CA ALA A 73 -11.77 10.29 -8.68
C ALA A 73 -11.73 9.66 -10.08
N ALA A 74 -10.69 8.90 -10.40
CA ALA A 74 -10.53 8.20 -11.69
C ALA A 74 -11.45 6.99 -11.83
N SER A 75 -11.89 6.41 -10.71
CA SER A 75 -12.89 5.35 -10.65
C SER A 75 -13.87 5.71 -9.54
N PRO A 76 -14.94 6.47 -9.85
CA PRO A 76 -15.97 6.79 -8.87
C PRO A 76 -16.67 5.49 -8.46
N ILE A 77 -16.11 4.85 -7.45
CA ILE A 77 -16.79 3.81 -6.71
C ILE A 77 -17.86 4.58 -5.95
N ASP A 78 -19.12 4.29 -6.25
CA ASP A 78 -20.26 4.88 -5.58
C ASP A 78 -20.22 4.45 -4.09
N ILE A 79 -19.58 5.28 -3.25
CA ILE A 79 -19.36 5.01 -1.82
C ILE A 79 -20.70 4.97 -1.06
N ASP A 80 -21.75 5.57 -1.63
CA ASP A 80 -23.11 5.58 -1.07
C ASP A 80 -23.72 4.17 -0.96
N ARG A 81 -23.20 3.18 -1.71
CA ARG A 81 -23.73 1.83 -1.73
C ARG A 81 -23.01 0.82 -0.83
N ASN A 82 -21.92 1.19 -0.15
CA ASN A 82 -21.08 0.20 0.55
C ASN A 82 -20.61 0.62 1.95
N ILE A 83 -21.31 1.54 2.60
CA ILE A 83 -21.19 1.73 4.06
C ILE A 83 -22.33 0.92 4.68
N GLY A 84 -22.16 -0.40 4.74
CA GLY A 84 -23.19 -1.26 5.31
C GLY A 84 -22.93 -2.75 5.20
N ILE A 85 -22.57 -3.31 6.35
CA ILE A 85 -22.71 -4.73 6.75
C ILE A 85 -21.45 -5.59 6.55
N ALA A 86 -20.75 -5.77 7.68
CA ALA A 86 -19.97 -6.95 8.02
C ALA A 86 -20.61 -8.24 7.48
N ASN A 87 -19.82 -9.07 6.78
CA ASN A 87 -20.19 -10.20 5.89
C ASN A 87 -20.29 -9.84 4.41
N SER A 88 -19.13 -9.68 3.78
CA SER A 88 -18.93 -10.17 2.41
C SER A 88 -17.49 -10.63 2.31
N LYS A 89 -17.24 -11.90 2.65
CA LYS A 89 -15.99 -12.56 2.24
C LYS A 89 -15.90 -12.39 0.73
N SER A 90 -14.92 -11.61 0.27
CA SER A 90 -14.65 -11.43 -1.16
C SER A 90 -14.48 -12.80 -1.79
N GLN A 91 -15.48 -13.20 -2.57
CA GLN A 91 -15.42 -14.40 -3.39
C GLN A 91 -14.67 -14.02 -4.67
N THR A 92 -13.35 -13.84 -4.57
CA THR A 92 -12.50 -13.66 -5.74
C THR A 92 -12.42 -14.99 -6.51
N PRO A 93 -12.63 -14.99 -7.84
CA PRO A 93 -12.59 -16.22 -8.62
C PRO A 93 -11.18 -16.83 -8.59
N VAL A 94 -11.13 -18.11 -8.24
CA VAL A 94 -9.94 -18.96 -8.29
C VAL A 94 -9.54 -19.13 -9.76
N ASN A 95 -8.61 -18.34 -10.31
CA ASN A 95 -7.79 -18.65 -11.52
C ASN A 95 -7.05 -17.46 -12.18
N GLN A 96 -6.61 -16.43 -11.46
CA GLN A 96 -5.55 -15.55 -11.99
C GLN A 96 -4.47 -15.32 -10.94
N PRO A 97 -3.17 -15.44 -11.27
CA PRO A 97 -2.10 -14.91 -10.45
C PRO A 97 -2.15 -13.38 -10.60
N SER A 98 -3.16 -12.75 -10.02
CA SER A 98 -3.06 -11.32 -9.71
C SER A 98 -2.22 -11.26 -8.45
N GLU A 99 -1.08 -10.58 -8.51
CA GLU A 99 -0.29 -10.27 -7.32
C GLU A 99 -1.25 -9.70 -6.26
N SER A 100 -1.32 -10.36 -5.11
CA SER A 100 -2.14 -9.89 -3.99
C SER A 100 -1.66 -8.50 -3.57
N SER A 101 -2.53 -7.67 -2.99
CA SER A 101 -2.12 -6.33 -2.53
C SER A 101 -0.93 -6.39 -1.56
N LYS A 102 -0.84 -7.48 -0.79
CA LYS A 102 0.34 -7.84 0.00
C LYS A 102 1.63 -7.98 -0.81
N GLU A 103 1.61 -8.74 -1.91
CA GLU A 103 2.77 -8.90 -2.78
C GLU A 103 3.14 -7.57 -3.45
N LEU A 104 2.14 -6.78 -3.89
CA LEU A 104 2.37 -5.48 -4.50
C LEU A 104 3.10 -4.52 -3.55
N VAL A 105 2.65 -4.42 -2.30
CA VAL A 105 3.28 -3.54 -1.31
C VAL A 105 4.65 -4.08 -0.88
N ASP A 106 4.80 -5.40 -0.72
CA ASP A 106 6.08 -6.02 -0.37
C ASP A 106 7.14 -5.77 -1.47
N ASN A 107 6.75 -5.94 -2.74
CA ASN A 107 7.61 -5.64 -3.88
C ASN A 107 7.96 -4.15 -3.95
N ALA A 108 6.99 -3.26 -3.72
CA ALA A 108 7.23 -1.83 -3.70
C ALA A 108 8.22 -1.42 -2.59
N ILE A 109 8.08 -1.98 -1.40
CA ILE A 109 9.00 -1.74 -0.28
C ILE A 109 10.39 -2.25 -0.62
N LYS A 110 10.52 -3.49 -1.14
CA LYS A 110 11.81 -4.07 -1.52
C LYS A 110 12.50 -3.27 -2.62
N ASN A 111 11.77 -2.78 -3.61
CA ASN A 111 12.35 -2.06 -4.75
C ASN A 111 12.79 -0.63 -4.40
N ASN A 112 12.09 0.02 -3.48
CA ASN A 112 12.35 1.42 -3.11
C ASN A 112 13.21 1.57 -1.86
N SER A 113 13.31 0.54 -1.02
CA SER A 113 14.06 0.60 0.23
C SER A 113 15.57 0.71 -0.03
N PRO A 114 16.26 1.68 0.58
CA PRO A 114 17.73 1.76 0.54
C PRO A 114 18.39 0.59 1.29
N LEU A 115 17.63 -0.18 2.07
CA LEU A 115 18.12 -1.38 2.76
C LEU A 115 18.26 -2.58 1.82
N SER A 116 17.61 -2.56 0.65
CA SER A 116 17.66 -3.63 -0.35
C SER A 116 18.90 -3.59 -1.25
N GLU A 117 19.97 -2.89 -0.84
CA GLU A 117 21.24 -2.75 -1.60
C GLU A 117 22.04 -4.07 -1.71
N ASN A 118 21.37 -5.22 -1.86
CA ASN A 118 22.01 -6.51 -1.98
C ASN A 118 21.43 -7.44 -3.06
N THR A 119 20.68 -6.95 -4.05
CA THR A 119 20.44 -7.71 -5.30
C THR A 119 20.19 -6.86 -6.55
N LYS A 120 21.18 -6.06 -6.96
CA LYS A 120 21.36 -5.82 -8.41
C LYS A 120 22.40 -6.83 -8.90
N PRO A 121 22.06 -7.87 -9.69
CA PRO A 121 23.06 -8.42 -10.57
C PRO A 121 23.32 -7.33 -11.62
N ASP A 122 24.46 -6.66 -11.46
CA ASP A 122 25.20 -6.05 -12.55
C ASP A 122 25.14 -7.00 -13.76
N LYS A 123 24.36 -6.64 -14.77
CA LYS A 123 24.47 -7.24 -16.10
C LYS A 123 25.14 -6.22 -17.00
N LYS A 124 26.46 -6.29 -16.94
CA LYS A 124 27.40 -5.93 -18.00
C LYS A 124 27.02 -6.58 -19.34
#